data_AF-A0A834ECM4-F1
#
_entry.id   AF-A0A834ECM4-F1
#
_cell.length_a   1.000
_cell.length_b   1.000
_cell.length_c   1.000
_cell.angle_alpha   90.00
_cell.angle_beta   90.00
_cell.angle_gamma   90.00
#
_symmetry.space_group_name_H-M   'P 1'
#
loop_
_entity.id
_entity.type
_entity.pdbx_description
1 polymer ?
#
loop_
_entity_poly.entity_id
_entity_poly.type
_entity_poly.pdbx_seq_one_letter_code
_entity_poly.pdbx_strand_id
1 'polypeptide(L)'
;MMSVKSSNSFDLLYFSIAAGGVMDVNTALQEVLKTALIHDGLARGIREAAKALDKRQAHLCVLASNCDEPMYVKLVEALCAEHQINLIKVDDNKKLGEWVGLCKIDREGKPRKVVGCSCVVVKDYGKESQAKDVIEEYFKCKK
;
A
#
# COMPACT_ATOMS: atom_id res chain seq x y z
N MET A 1 -4.72 -41.13 -2.27
CA MET A 1 -3.30 -40.93 -1.90
C MET A 1 -3.17 -39.49 -1.42
N MET A 2 -3.51 -39.27 -0.15
CA MET A 2 -2.53 -38.97 0.92
C MET A 2 -1.69 -37.74 0.57
N SER A 3 -2.01 -36.55 1.06
CA SER A 3 -1.89 -36.08 2.46
C SER A 3 -0.65 -35.20 2.65
N VAL A 4 -0.93 -33.92 2.96
CA VAL A 4 -0.40 -33.19 4.13
C VAL A 4 0.79 -32.22 3.95
N LYS A 5 0.49 -30.96 4.34
CA LYS A 5 1.32 -29.88 4.96
C LYS A 5 2.16 -28.94 4.08
N SER A 6 1.54 -27.81 3.74
CA SER A 6 2.08 -26.50 4.15
C SER A 6 0.92 -25.57 4.49
N SER A 7 0.26 -25.84 5.61
CA SER A 7 -0.50 -24.84 6.35
C SER A 7 0.51 -23.77 6.78
N ASN A 8 0.74 -22.79 5.90
CA ASN A 8 1.58 -21.66 6.21
C ASN A 8 0.97 -20.97 7.42
N SER A 9 1.76 -20.85 8.47
CA SER A 9 1.45 -20.12 9.70
C SER A 9 1.07 -18.65 9.44
N PHE A 10 1.27 -18.16 8.22
CA PHE A 10 0.85 -16.84 7.74
C PHE A 10 -0.66 -16.74 7.45
N ASP A 11 -1.30 -17.78 6.93
CA ASP A 11 -2.74 -17.76 6.63
C ASP A 11 -3.60 -17.85 7.91
N LEU A 12 -3.08 -18.50 8.95
CA LEU A 12 -3.76 -18.63 10.24
C LEU A 12 -3.65 -17.39 11.16
N LEU A 13 -2.74 -16.46 10.87
CA LEU A 13 -2.76 -15.12 11.48
C LEU A 13 -3.69 -14.15 10.73
N TYR A 14 -4.02 -14.44 9.47
CA TYR A 14 -4.86 -13.60 8.62
C TYR A 14 -6.36 -13.73 8.94
N PHE A 15 -6.77 -14.79 9.65
CA PHE A 15 -8.17 -15.01 10.05
C PHE A 15 -8.53 -14.35 11.38
N SER A 16 -7.56 -13.90 12.18
CA SER A 16 -7.83 -13.31 13.51
C SER A 16 -8.16 -11.82 13.51
N ILE A 17 -8.13 -11.14 12.36
CA ILE A 17 -8.46 -9.70 12.24
C ILE A 17 -9.94 -9.49 11.81
N ALA A 18 -10.75 -10.56 11.79
CA ALA A 18 -12.21 -10.46 11.66
C ALA A 18 -12.91 -9.95 12.94
N ALA A 19 -12.17 -9.36 13.89
CA ALA A 19 -12.72 -8.73 15.08
C ALA A 19 -12.79 -7.22 14.85
N GLY A 20 -14.00 -6.68 14.74
CA GLY A 20 -14.31 -5.25 14.58
C GLY A 20 -13.81 -4.38 15.73
N GLY A 21 -12.50 -4.19 15.81
CA GLY A 21 -11.87 -3.06 16.48
C GLY A 21 -11.77 -1.91 15.50
N VAL A 22 -12.01 -0.70 15.98
CA VAL A 22 -11.82 0.57 15.26
C VAL A 22 -10.55 0.48 14.39
N MET A 23 -10.72 0.36 13.08
CA MET A 23 -9.60 0.21 12.17
C MET A 23 -8.88 1.56 12.07
N ASP A 24 -7.67 1.64 12.61
CA ASP A 24 -6.81 2.80 12.44
C ASP A 24 -6.42 2.96 10.95
N VAL A 25 -6.35 4.20 10.47
CA VAL A 25 -6.03 4.50 9.05
C VAL A 25 -4.73 3.82 8.60
N ASN A 26 -3.75 3.74 9.49
CA ASN A 26 -2.45 3.13 9.19
C ASN A 26 -2.52 1.60 9.06
N THR A 27 -3.36 0.92 9.85
CA THR A 27 -3.52 -0.54 9.75
C THR A 27 -4.37 -0.90 8.53
N ALA A 28 -5.41 -0.12 8.25
CA ALA A 28 -6.20 -0.23 7.03
C ALA A 28 -5.30 -0.09 5.77
N LEU A 29 -4.39 0.87 5.75
CA LEU A 29 -3.45 1.03 4.62
C LEU A 29 -2.53 -0.16 4.41
N GLN A 30 -2.01 -0.74 5.50
CA GLN A 30 -1.19 -1.94 5.39
C GLN A 30 -1.96 -3.11 4.79
N GLU A 31 -3.23 -3.29 5.19
CA GLU A 31 -4.07 -4.35 4.66
C GLU A 31 -4.39 -4.13 3.17
N VAL A 32 -4.74 -2.90 2.80
CA VAL A 32 -5.00 -2.52 1.40
C VAL A 32 -3.78 -2.73 0.51
N LEU A 33 -2.58 -2.40 0.99
CA LEU A 33 -1.35 -2.64 0.24
C LEU A 33 -1.05 -4.14 0.11
N LYS A 34 -1.29 -4.94 1.15
CA LYS A 34 -1.11 -6.40 1.10
C LYS A 34 -2.08 -7.07 0.14
N THR A 35 -3.35 -6.68 0.13
CA THR A 35 -4.33 -7.24 -0.81
C THR A 35 -4.00 -6.83 -2.24
N ALA A 36 -3.64 -5.56 -2.47
CA ALA A 36 -3.21 -5.09 -3.78
C ALA A 36 -1.94 -5.80 -4.30
N LEU A 37 -1.01 -6.18 -3.41
CA LEU A 37 0.15 -7.01 -3.79
C LEU A 37 -0.26 -8.38 -4.32
N ILE A 38 -1.21 -9.06 -3.66
CA ILE A 38 -1.67 -10.40 -4.06
C ILE A 38 -2.31 -10.37 -5.46
N HIS A 39 -2.88 -9.23 -5.83
CA HIS A 39 -3.57 -9.02 -7.10
C HIS A 39 -2.73 -8.33 -8.17
N ASP A 40 -1.42 -8.17 -7.95
CA ASP A 40 -0.49 -7.47 -8.85
C ASP A 40 -0.96 -6.05 -9.26
N GLY A 41 -1.76 -5.42 -8.38
CA GLY A 41 -2.44 -4.15 -8.63
C GLY A 41 -1.67 -2.91 -8.17
N LEU A 42 -0.40 -3.06 -7.76
CA LEU A 42 0.44 -1.96 -7.28
C LEU A 42 1.43 -1.48 -8.33
N ALA A 43 1.50 -0.16 -8.51
CA ALA A 43 2.59 0.51 -9.22
C ALA A 43 3.61 1.03 -8.21
N ARG A 44 4.88 0.66 -8.41
CA ARG A 44 5.99 1.03 -7.52
C ARG A 44 6.96 1.97 -8.22
N GLY A 45 7.19 3.12 -7.60
CA GLY A 45 8.09 4.14 -8.13
C GLY A 45 7.42 5.13 -9.09
N ILE A 46 8.11 6.25 -9.34
CA ILE A 46 7.49 7.44 -9.94
C ILE A 46 7.06 7.27 -11.39
N ARG A 47 7.84 6.53 -12.20
CA ARG A 47 7.54 6.36 -13.63
C ARG A 47 6.27 5.53 -13.83
N GLU A 48 6.11 4.47 -13.04
CA GLU A 48 4.91 3.64 -13.08
C GLU A 48 3.72 4.35 -12.45
N ALA A 49 3.94 5.07 -11.34
CA ALA A 49 2.94 5.89 -10.68
C ALA A 49 2.37 6.94 -11.66
N ALA A 50 3.23 7.78 -12.26
CA ALA A 50 2.79 8.79 -13.24
C ALA A 50 1.98 8.16 -14.37
N LYS A 51 2.47 7.05 -14.96
CA LYS A 51 1.74 6.33 -16.01
C LYS A 51 0.38 5.80 -15.56
N ALA A 52 0.25 5.40 -14.30
CA ALA A 52 -1.02 4.91 -13.74
C ALA A 52 -2.01 6.06 -13.49
N LEU A 53 -1.49 7.20 -13.02
CA LEU A 53 -2.26 8.43 -12.81
C LEU A 53 -2.78 8.97 -14.16
N ASP A 54 -1.92 9.03 -15.19
CA ASP A 54 -2.27 9.48 -16.54
C ASP A 54 -3.39 8.62 -17.16
N LYS A 55 -3.34 7.30 -16.93
CA LYS A 55 -4.33 6.35 -17.44
C LYS A 55 -5.66 6.38 -16.68
N ARG A 56 -5.77 7.18 -15.60
CA ARG A 56 -6.94 7.23 -14.70
C ARG A 56 -7.30 5.87 -14.09
N GLN A 57 -6.32 4.99 -13.96
CA GLN A 57 -6.48 3.67 -13.34
C GLN A 57 -6.13 3.70 -11.85
N ALA A 58 -5.68 4.84 -11.34
CA ALA A 58 -5.19 4.99 -9.98
C ALA A 58 -6.31 5.42 -9.04
N HIS A 59 -6.50 4.66 -7.97
CA HIS A 59 -7.49 4.96 -6.93
C HIS A 59 -6.86 5.66 -5.71
N LEU A 60 -5.64 5.24 -5.33
CA LEU A 60 -4.89 5.81 -4.22
C LEU A 60 -3.44 6.04 -4.59
N CYS A 61 -2.89 7.16 -4.10
CA CYS A 61 -1.47 7.45 -4.13
C CYS A 61 -0.94 7.59 -2.71
N VAL A 62 0.14 6.87 -2.42
CA VAL A 62 0.88 6.97 -1.16
C VAL A 62 2.24 7.57 -1.47
N LEU A 63 2.54 8.69 -0.83
CA LEU A 63 3.77 9.44 -0.95
C LEU A 63 4.52 9.40 0.38
N ALA A 64 5.81 9.17 0.31
CA ALA A 64 6.68 9.30 1.46
C ALA A 64 7.10 10.76 1.67
N SER A 65 7.01 11.29 2.89
CA SER A 65 7.39 12.68 3.17
C SER A 65 8.91 12.87 3.20
N ASN A 66 9.68 11.81 3.48
CA ASN A 66 11.13 11.80 3.47
C ASN A 66 11.72 11.67 2.05
N CYS A 67 11.34 12.59 1.15
CA CYS A 67 11.94 12.73 -0.17
C CYS A 67 12.98 13.85 -0.14
N ASP A 68 14.23 13.55 -0.49
CA ASP A 68 15.33 14.51 -0.46
C ASP A 68 15.14 15.67 -1.46
N GLU A 69 14.46 15.41 -2.59
CA GLU A 69 14.15 16.44 -3.59
C GLU A 69 12.69 16.94 -3.48
N PRO A 70 12.47 18.24 -3.24
CA PRO A 70 11.13 18.82 -3.15
C PRO A 70 10.39 18.81 -4.49
N MET A 71 11.12 18.68 -5.61
CA MET A 71 10.52 18.54 -6.94
C MET A 71 9.69 17.25 -7.04
N TYR A 72 10.12 16.18 -6.37
CA TYR A 72 9.41 14.90 -6.37
C TYR A 72 8.03 15.01 -5.74
N VAL A 73 7.96 15.65 -4.56
CA VAL A 73 6.71 15.88 -3.82
C VAL A 73 5.76 16.76 -4.65
N LYS A 74 6.28 17.85 -5.23
CA LYS A 74 5.48 18.77 -6.06
C LYS A 74 4.89 18.10 -7.30
N LEU A 75 5.66 17.24 -7.98
CA LEU A 75 5.18 16.52 -9.15
C LEU A 75 4.02 15.58 -8.80
N VAL A 76 4.14 14.84 -7.70
CA VAL A 76 3.09 13.90 -7.28
C VAL A 76 1.86 14.65 -6.77
N GLU A 77 2.04 15.72 -6.00
CA GLU A 77 0.93 16.56 -5.54
C GLU A 77 0.17 17.21 -6.71
N ALA A 78 0.88 17.72 -7.72
CA ALA A 78 0.27 18.29 -8.92
C ALA A 78 -0.53 17.25 -9.70
N LEU A 79 0.05 16.07 -9.97
CA LEU A 79 -0.64 14.98 -10.67
C LEU A 79 -1.86 14.47 -9.90
N CYS A 80 -1.77 14.37 -8.57
CA CYS A 80 -2.91 13.98 -7.75
C CYS A 80 -4.02 15.04 -7.74
N ALA A 81 -3.67 16.34 -7.76
CA ALA A 81 -4.63 17.44 -7.81
C ALA A 81 -5.37 17.49 -9.16
N GLU A 82 -4.66 17.32 -10.28
CA GLU A 82 -5.25 17.34 -11.62
C GLU A 82 -6.21 16.17 -11.86
N HIS A 83 -5.88 14.98 -11.36
CA HIS A 83 -6.67 13.77 -11.57
C HIS A 83 -7.67 13.46 -10.45
N GLN A 84 -7.75 14.31 -9.41
CA GLN A 84 -8.62 14.12 -8.24
C GLN A 84 -8.39 12.79 -7.51
N ILE A 85 -7.12 12.42 -7.36
CA ILE A 85 -6.73 11.16 -6.73
C ILE A 85 -6.39 11.40 -5.27
N ASN A 86 -6.84 10.47 -4.44
CA ASN A 86 -6.64 10.49 -3.00
C ASN A 86 -5.16 10.31 -2.64
N LEU A 87 -4.58 11.27 -1.91
CA LEU A 87 -3.17 11.30 -1.53
C LEU A 87 -3.00 11.05 -0.02
N ILE A 88 -2.08 10.15 0.32
CA ILE A 88 -1.67 9.84 1.69
C ILE A 88 -0.19 10.10 1.83
N LYS A 89 0.20 10.81 2.88
CA LYS A 89 1.60 11.01 3.24
C LYS A 89 1.97 10.05 4.37
N VAL A 90 3.10 9.37 4.23
CA VAL A 90 3.70 8.51 5.25
C VAL A 90 5.11 8.98 5.55
N ASP A 91 5.53 8.90 6.80
CA ASP A 91 6.77 9.55 7.25
C ASP A 91 8.04 8.89 6.71
N ASP A 92 8.07 7.56 6.61
CA ASP A 92 9.28 6.80 6.30
C ASP A 92 9.17 5.95 5.03
N ASN A 93 10.08 6.18 4.07
CA ASN A 93 10.18 5.42 2.82
C ASN A 93 10.52 3.93 3.07
N LYS A 94 11.22 3.64 4.17
CA LYS A 94 11.60 2.27 4.55
C LYS A 94 10.41 1.48 5.06
N LYS A 95 9.54 2.08 5.89
CA LYS A 95 8.29 1.47 6.36
C LYS A 95 7.35 1.19 5.19
N LEU A 96 7.23 2.13 4.25
CA LEU A 96 6.50 1.90 3.01
C LEU A 96 7.08 0.76 2.18
N GLY A 97 8.40 0.67 2.08
CA GLY A 97 9.10 -0.44 1.41
C GLY A 97 8.75 -1.81 2.01
N GLU A 98 8.64 -1.88 3.34
CA GLU A 98 8.20 -3.09 4.05
C GLU A 98 6.75 -3.46 3.73
N TRP A 99 5.84 -2.49 3.67
CA TRP A 99 4.42 -2.74 3.38
C TRP A 99 4.18 -3.19 1.94
N VAL A 100 4.98 -2.69 1.00
CA VAL A 100 4.96 -3.07 -0.42
C VAL A 100 5.72 -4.38 -0.66
N GLY A 101 6.31 -4.99 0.37
CA GLY A 101 7.00 -6.26 0.24
C GLY A 101 8.33 -6.16 -0.51
N LEU A 102 8.97 -4.98 -0.57
CA LEU A 102 10.31 -4.81 -1.14
C LEU A 102 11.44 -5.21 -0.16
N CYS A 103 11.13 -6.15 0.72
CA CYS A 103 12.03 -6.62 1.76
C CYS A 103 12.49 -8.03 1.49
N LYS A 104 13.80 -8.23 1.58
CA LYS A 104 14.37 -9.58 1.61
C LYS A 104 14.31 -10.09 3.05
N ILE A 105 13.54 -11.16 3.23
CA ILE A 105 13.38 -11.86 4.50
C ILE A 105 14.48 -12.92 4.60
N ASP A 106 15.20 -12.94 5.72
CA ASP A 106 16.16 -14.02 6.04
C ASP A 106 15.42 -15.27 6.54
N ARG A 107 16.13 -16.40 6.65
CA ARG A 107 15.57 -17.68 7.14
C ARG A 107 14.92 -17.59 8.54
N GLU A 108 15.26 -16.57 9.33
CA GLU A 108 14.70 -16.31 10.67
C GLU A 108 13.49 -15.36 10.67
N GLY A 109 13.01 -14.92 9.50
CA GLY A 109 11.84 -14.03 9.39
C GLY A 109 12.16 -12.55 9.64
N LYS A 110 13.43 -12.17 9.85
CA LYS A 110 13.83 -10.77 10.03
C LYS A 110 14.09 -10.08 8.68
N PRO A 111 13.68 -8.81 8.49
CA PRO A 111 13.98 -8.05 7.29
C PRO A 111 15.44 -7.60 7.30
N ARG A 112 16.26 -8.09 6.36
CA ARG A 112 17.70 -7.77 6.30
C ARG A 112 18.03 -6.65 5.32
N LYS A 113 17.30 -6.60 4.21
CA LYS A 113 17.46 -5.58 3.16
C LYS A 113 16.09 -5.04 2.78
N VAL A 114 15.77 -3.89 3.37
CA VAL A 114 14.58 -3.11 3.06
C VAL A 114 14.95 -2.12 1.96
N VAL A 115 14.34 -2.26 0.78
CA VAL A 115 14.45 -1.23 -0.26
C VAL A 115 13.35 -0.20 0.00
N GLY A 116 13.72 1.07 0.08
CA GLY A 116 12.78 2.15 0.31
C GLY A 116 11.87 2.38 -0.90
N CYS A 117 10.59 2.63 -0.62
CA CYS A 117 9.62 3.11 -1.59
C CYS A 117 9.27 4.56 -1.29
N SER A 118 9.40 5.43 -2.29
CA SER A 118 9.00 6.84 -2.18
C SER A 118 7.56 7.07 -2.64
N CYS A 119 7.13 6.38 -3.69
CA CYS A 119 5.78 6.45 -4.24
C CYS A 119 5.21 5.08 -4.51
N VAL A 120 3.94 4.92 -4.16
CA VAL A 120 3.14 3.74 -4.45
C VAL A 120 1.77 4.20 -4.93
N VAL A 121 1.31 3.63 -6.04
CA VAL A 121 -0.03 3.88 -6.55
C VAL A 121 -0.78 2.57 -6.61
N VAL A 122 -2.00 2.57 -6.06
CA VAL A 122 -2.90 1.41 -6.11
C VAL A 122 -3.80 1.56 -7.33
N LYS A 123 -3.67 0.61 -8.26
CA LYS A 123 -4.52 0.50 -9.44
C LYS A 123 -5.70 -0.42 -9.18
N ASP A 124 -5.41 -1.59 -8.64
CA ASP A 124 -6.41 -2.62 -8.38
C ASP A 124 -6.23 -3.12 -6.96
N TYR A 125 -7.32 -3.09 -6.21
CA TYR A 125 -7.33 -3.64 -4.86
C TYR A 125 -7.74 -5.12 -4.82
N GLY A 126 -8.27 -5.63 -5.94
CA GLY A 126 -8.71 -7.02 -6.14
C GLY A 126 -9.94 -7.47 -5.33
N LYS A 127 -9.93 -7.35 -4.00
CA LYS A 127 -11.07 -7.73 -3.13
C LYS A 127 -11.64 -6.52 -2.43
N GLU A 128 -12.96 -6.36 -2.41
CA GLU A 128 -13.65 -5.42 -1.53
C GLU A 128 -13.47 -5.88 -0.08
N SER A 129 -12.74 -5.10 0.69
CA SER A 129 -12.40 -5.37 2.08
C SER A 129 -12.76 -4.14 2.90
N GLN A 130 -13.12 -4.33 4.17
CA GLN A 130 -13.46 -3.25 5.10
C GLN A 130 -12.41 -2.13 5.12
N ALA A 131 -11.14 -2.47 4.92
CA ALA A 131 -10.04 -1.50 4.84
C ALA A 131 -10.20 -0.47 3.70
N LYS A 132 -10.87 -0.79 2.59
CA LYS A 132 -11.17 0.20 1.54
C LYS A 132 -12.24 1.18 2.00
N ASP A 133 -13.30 0.67 2.61
CA ASP A 133 -14.42 1.48 3.06
C ASP A 133 -13.94 2.50 4.10
N VAL A 134 -13.11 2.06 5.06
CA VAL A 134 -12.49 2.95 6.05
C VAL A 134 -11.62 4.03 5.41
N ILE A 135 -10.85 3.68 4.39
CA ILE A 135 -10.00 4.64 3.68
C ILE A 135 -10.86 5.63 2.88
N GLU A 136 -11.88 5.15 2.17
CA GLU A 136 -12.81 6.01 1.44
C GLU A 136 -13.60 6.94 2.37
N GLU A 137 -14.05 6.45 3.52
CA GLU A 137 -14.69 7.26 4.57
C GLU A 137 -13.74 8.31 5.12
N TYR A 138 -12.48 7.97 5.38
CA TYR A 138 -11.46 8.94 5.80
C TYR A 138 -11.29 10.06 4.78
N PHE A 139 -11.33 9.75 3.48
CA PHE A 139 -11.26 10.77 2.43
C PHE A 139 -12.53 11.58 2.26
N LYS A 140 -13.71 10.99 2.49
CA LYS A 140 -14.98 11.71 2.52
C LYS A 140 -15.04 12.69 3.69
N CYS A 141 -14.48 12.33 4.85
CA CYS A 141 -14.41 13.19 6.04
C CYS A 141 -13.33 14.29 5.94
N LYS A 142 -12.33 14.12 5.07
CA LYS A 142 -11.22 15.06 4.89
C LYS A 142 -11.43 16.07 3.74
N LYS A 143 -12.42 15.83 2.87
CA LYS A 143 -12.90 16.81 1.90
C LYS A 143 -13.76 17.87 2.57
#